data_AF-A0A9D4T6Y9-F1
#
_entry.id   AF-A0A9D4T6Y9-F1
#
_cell.length_a   1.000
_cell.length_b   1.000
_cell.length_c   1.000
_cell.angle_alpha   90.00
_cell.angle_beta   90.00
_cell.angle_gamma   90.00
#
_symmetry.space_group_name_H-M   'P 1'
#
loop_
_entity.id
_entity.type
_entity.pdbx_description
1 polymer ?
#
loop_
_entity_poly.entity_id
_entity_poly.type
_entity_poly.pdbx_seq_one_letter_code
_entity_poly.pdbx_strand_id
1 'polypeptide(L)'
;MVRRTEKCCTAEVLYGMYENKIDLGYLLFFRPILTVVQKVNKTFGVKDMDQTKLLKDLITLLSSLVQNVVIPTEQMDVLTPRHEVHLNPKPYSGYLIETYVDDMKAEKTDGFSRR
;
A
#
# COMPACT_ATOMS: atom_id res chain seq x y z
N MET A 1 -4.25 31.33 9.91
CA MET A 1 -3.21 30.73 10.76
C MET A 1 -3.32 29.19 10.82
N VAL A 2 -4.50 28.63 11.09
CA VAL A 2 -4.75 27.16 11.20
C VAL A 2 -4.15 26.30 10.07
N ARG A 3 -4.31 26.71 8.79
CA ARG A 3 -3.74 26.00 7.63
C ARG A 3 -2.21 25.88 7.60
N ARG A 4 -1.46 26.80 8.24
CA ARG A 4 0.02 26.72 8.29
C ARG A 4 0.46 25.74 9.36
N THR A 5 -0.17 25.79 10.52
CA THR A 5 0.06 24.84 11.63
C THR A 5 -0.28 23.40 11.25
N GLU A 6 -1.35 23.15 10.49
CA GLU A 6 -1.69 21.80 10.00
C GLU A 6 -0.64 21.24 9.04
N LYS A 7 -0.09 22.07 8.14
CA LYS A 7 0.97 21.66 7.21
C LYS A 7 2.26 21.31 7.95
N CYS A 8 2.63 22.09 8.97
CA CYS A 8 3.80 21.78 9.80
C CYS A 8 3.60 20.47 10.56
N CYS A 9 2.42 20.27 11.17
CA CYS A 9 2.07 19.03 11.86
C CYS A 9 2.13 17.81 10.92
N THR A 10 1.58 17.94 9.70
CA THR A 10 1.65 16.85 8.71
C THR A 10 3.08 16.54 8.28
N ALA A 11 3.91 17.58 8.09
CA ALA A 11 5.31 17.42 7.72
C ALA A 11 6.13 16.76 8.83
N GLU A 12 5.89 17.14 10.09
CA GLU A 12 6.53 16.53 11.26
C GLU A 12 6.16 15.06 11.42
N VAL A 13 4.89 14.71 11.26
CA VAL A 13 4.44 13.30 11.30
C VAL A 13 5.10 12.50 10.17
N LEU A 14 5.09 13.01 8.94
CA LEU A 14 5.73 12.34 7.81
C LEU A 14 7.23 12.16 8.06
N TYR A 15 7.91 13.20 8.54
CA TYR A 15 9.31 13.15 8.89
C TYR A 15 9.59 12.02 9.90
N GLY A 16 8.81 11.93 10.97
CA GLY A 16 8.92 10.85 11.95
C GLY A 16 8.70 9.46 11.34
N MET A 17 7.77 9.32 10.40
CA MET A 17 7.54 8.05 9.69
C MET A 17 8.70 7.66 8.77
N TYR A 18 9.41 8.64 8.18
CA TYR A 18 10.60 8.35 7.37
C TYR A 18 11.82 8.00 8.22
N GLU A 19 11.93 8.53 9.44
CA GLU A 19 13.02 8.18 10.37
C GLU A 19 12.84 6.79 11.00
N ASN A 20 11.60 6.39 11.28
CA ASN A 20 11.32 5.07 11.84
C ASN A 20 11.36 3.98 10.75
N LYS A 21 12.27 3.01 10.91
CA LYS A 21 12.44 1.94 9.93
C LYS A 21 11.17 1.09 9.72
N ILE A 22 10.35 0.89 10.74
CA ILE A 22 9.10 0.13 10.64
C ILE A 22 8.07 0.91 9.84
N ASP A 23 7.89 2.20 10.17
CA ASP A 23 6.93 3.07 9.50
C ASP A 23 7.31 3.28 8.02
N LEU A 24 8.60 3.42 7.73
CA LEU A 24 9.12 3.44 6.36
C LEU A 24 8.79 2.14 5.61
N GLY A 25 8.91 0.98 6.25
CA GLY A 25 8.49 -0.30 5.68
C GLY A 25 7.01 -0.30 5.29
N TYR A 26 6.13 0.17 6.17
CA TYR A 26 4.71 0.33 5.85
C TYR A 26 4.47 1.33 4.71
N LEU A 27 5.19 2.47 4.68
CA LEU A 27 5.08 3.44 3.58
C LEU A 27 5.50 2.83 2.24
N LEU A 28 6.56 2.02 2.21
CA LEU A 28 7.00 1.30 1.00
C LEU A 28 5.95 0.29 0.54
N PHE A 29 5.34 -0.44 1.47
CA PHE A 29 4.24 -1.36 1.18
C PHE A 29 3.00 -0.65 0.63
N PHE A 30 2.61 0.48 1.22
CA PHE A 30 1.44 1.25 0.79
C PHE A 30 1.66 2.06 -0.49
N ARG A 31 2.91 2.37 -0.86
CA ARG A 31 3.24 3.18 -2.04
C ARG A 31 2.50 2.79 -3.33
N PRO A 32 2.48 1.52 -3.78
CA PRO A 32 1.71 1.14 -4.97
C PRO A 32 0.21 1.39 -4.79
N ILE A 33 -0.35 1.06 -3.62
CA ILE A 33 -1.78 1.27 -3.31
C ILE A 33 -2.14 2.75 -3.37
N LEU A 34 -1.36 3.59 -2.67
CA LEU A 34 -1.55 5.04 -2.63
C LEU A 34 -1.41 5.66 -4.02
N THR A 35 -0.52 5.15 -4.88
CA THR A 35 -0.38 5.61 -6.26
C THR A 35 -1.67 5.39 -7.06
N VAL A 36 -2.27 4.20 -6.96
CA VAL A 36 -3.52 3.92 -7.66
C VAL A 36 -4.68 4.70 -7.04
N VAL A 37 -4.78 4.79 -5.71
CA VAL A 37 -5.79 5.61 -5.02
C VAL A 37 -5.71 7.07 -5.44
N GLN A 38 -4.51 7.65 -5.51
CA GLN A 38 -4.31 9.03 -5.96
C GLN A 38 -4.69 9.21 -7.44
N LYS A 39 -4.39 8.22 -8.29
CA LYS A 39 -4.80 8.24 -9.70
C LYS A 39 -6.32 8.27 -9.82
N VAL A 40 -7.02 7.37 -9.11
CA VAL A 40 -8.48 7.34 -9.08
C VAL A 40 -9.00 8.67 -8.53
N ASN A 41 -8.47 9.16 -7.39
CA ASN A 41 -8.85 10.44 -6.76
C ASN A 41 -8.78 11.64 -7.73
N LYS A 42 -7.70 11.73 -8.53
CA LYS A 42 -7.56 12.79 -9.55
C LYS A 42 -8.62 12.70 -10.64
N THR A 43 -9.04 11.50 -11.03
CA THR A 43 -10.13 11.28 -11.99
C THR A 43 -11.46 11.83 -11.49
N PHE A 44 -11.74 11.80 -10.17
CA PHE A 44 -12.95 12.39 -9.58
C PHE A 44 -12.98 13.92 -9.61
N GLY A 45 -11.82 14.59 -9.67
CA GLY A 45 -11.75 16.06 -9.69
C GLY A 45 -12.14 16.68 -11.03
N VAL A 46 -12.43 15.86 -12.05
CA VAL A 46 -12.76 16.32 -13.41
C VAL A 46 -14.26 16.62 -13.49
N LYS A 47 -14.60 17.82 -13.97
CA LYS A 47 -15.95 18.42 -13.96
C LYS A 47 -17.00 17.64 -14.77
N ASP A 48 -16.58 16.82 -15.73
CA ASP A 48 -17.42 16.00 -16.62
C ASP A 48 -17.11 14.50 -16.47
N MET A 49 -17.21 13.97 -15.25
CA MET A 49 -16.94 12.56 -14.98
C MET A 49 -18.19 11.69 -15.18
N ASP A 50 -18.07 10.66 -16.01
CA ASP A 50 -19.06 9.58 -16.11
C ASP A 50 -19.08 8.75 -14.80
N GLN A 51 -20.19 8.82 -14.07
CA GLN A 51 -20.37 8.13 -12.79
C GLN A 51 -20.36 6.59 -12.91
N THR A 52 -20.63 6.03 -14.10
CA THR A 52 -20.57 4.57 -14.33
C THR A 52 -19.14 4.10 -14.55
N LYS A 53 -18.29 4.96 -15.12
CA LYS A 53 -16.84 4.73 -15.25
C LYS A 53 -16.14 4.68 -13.89
N LEU A 54 -16.64 5.46 -12.94
CA LEU A 54 -16.11 5.49 -11.59
C LEU A 54 -16.20 4.12 -10.89
N LEU A 55 -17.40 3.52 -10.88
CA LEU A 55 -17.59 2.22 -10.24
C LEU A 55 -16.65 1.16 -10.85
N LYS A 56 -16.49 1.21 -12.17
CA LYS A 56 -15.57 0.34 -12.91
C LYS A 56 -14.11 0.58 -12.51
N ASP A 57 -13.68 1.83 -12.35
CA ASP A 57 -12.32 2.18 -11.94
C ASP A 57 -12.03 1.72 -10.50
N LEU A 58 -13.02 1.82 -9.60
CA LEU A 58 -12.92 1.32 -8.22
C LEU A 58 -12.87 -0.21 -8.14
N ILE A 59 -13.71 -0.91 -8.91
CA ILE A 59 -13.66 -2.38 -8.99
C ILE A 59 -12.33 -2.84 -9.57
N THR A 60 -11.80 -2.13 -10.57
CA THR A 60 -10.49 -2.44 -11.17
C THR A 60 -9.36 -2.23 -10.16
N LEU A 61 -9.40 -1.14 -9.39
CA LEU A 61 -8.47 -0.90 -8.29
C LEU A 61 -8.52 -2.05 -7.29
N LEU A 62 -9.71 -2.39 -6.79
CA LEU A 62 -9.86 -3.42 -5.77
C LEU A 62 -9.41 -4.78 -6.29
N SER A 63 -9.72 -5.12 -7.55
CA SER A 63 -9.25 -6.34 -8.21
C SER A 63 -7.73 -6.41 -8.29
N SER A 64 -7.07 -5.30 -8.66
CA SER A 64 -5.60 -5.25 -8.73
C SER A 64 -4.94 -5.43 -7.37
N LEU A 65 -5.58 -4.98 -6.29
CA LEU A 65 -5.08 -5.15 -4.92
C LEU A 65 -5.25 -6.60 -4.46
N VAL A 66 -6.42 -7.18 -4.71
CA VAL A 66 -6.77 -8.55 -4.35
C VAL A 66 -5.88 -9.57 -5.07
N GLN A 67 -5.57 -9.35 -6.35
CA GLN A 67 -4.68 -10.23 -7.12
C GLN A 67 -3.24 -10.30 -6.57
N ASN A 68 -2.78 -9.31 -5.81
CA ASN A 68 -1.45 -9.38 -5.18
C ASN A 68 -1.43 -10.27 -3.92
N VAL A 69 -2.58 -10.54 -3.31
CA VAL A 69 -2.71 -11.29 -2.06
C VAL A 69 -3.39 -12.66 -2.23
N VAL A 70 -4.06 -12.89 -3.36
CA VAL A 70 -4.75 -14.14 -3.70
C VAL A 70 -3.87 -15.06 -4.55
N ILE A 71 -4.15 -16.36 -4.53
CA ILE A 71 -3.49 -17.35 -5.38
C ILE A 71 -3.77 -17.03 -6.86
N PRO A 72 -2.74 -16.86 -7.72
CA PRO A 72 -2.92 -16.41 -9.11
C PRO A 72 -3.83 -17.28 -10.00
N THR A 73 -4.00 -18.55 -9.64
CA THR A 73 -4.80 -19.52 -10.39
C THR A 73 -6.29 -19.47 -10.06
N GLU A 74 -6.70 -18.73 -9.03
CA GLU A 74 -8.10 -18.63 -8.63
C GLU A 74 -8.71 -17.32 -9.13
N GLN A 75 -9.75 -17.44 -9.96
CA GLN A 75 -10.60 -16.31 -10.30
C GLN A 75 -11.51 -16.01 -9.13
N MET A 76 -11.10 -15.05 -8.30
CA MET A 76 -11.93 -14.58 -7.20
C MET A 76 -12.73 -13.36 -7.62
N ASP A 77 -14.04 -13.41 -7.45
CA ASP A 77 -14.86 -12.21 -7.50
C ASP A 77 -14.58 -11.38 -6.24
N VAL A 78 -14.26 -10.12 -6.50
CA VAL A 78 -13.77 -9.16 -5.51
C VAL A 78 -14.92 -8.59 -4.68
N LEU A 79 -16.16 -8.76 -5.15
CA LEU A 79 -17.37 -8.30 -4.46
C LEU A 79 -17.98 -9.38 -3.54
N THR A 80 -17.44 -10.60 -3.53
CA THR A 80 -18.01 -11.72 -2.78
C THR A 80 -17.45 -11.81 -1.35
N PRO A 81 -18.25 -12.02 -0.29
CA PRO A 81 -17.81 -11.75 1.10
C PRO A 81 -16.79 -12.73 1.73
N ARG A 82 -16.25 -13.72 1.02
CA ARG A 82 -15.40 -14.78 1.61
C ARG A 82 -14.09 -14.97 0.83
N HIS A 83 -13.06 -14.29 1.30
CA HIS A 83 -11.75 -14.23 0.62
C HIS A 83 -10.64 -15.02 1.32
N GLU A 84 -10.85 -15.43 2.58
CA GLU A 84 -9.78 -15.97 3.43
C GLU A 84 -9.26 -17.34 2.98
N VAL A 85 -10.05 -18.10 2.24
CA VAL A 85 -9.70 -19.46 1.76
C VAL A 85 -8.73 -19.43 0.57
N HIS A 86 -8.63 -18.29 -0.13
CA HIS A 86 -7.88 -18.15 -1.39
C HIS A 86 -6.63 -17.26 -1.24
N LEU A 87 -6.25 -16.91 -0.01
CA LEU A 87 -5.08 -16.07 0.25
C LEU A 87 -3.80 -16.86 -0.04
N ASN A 88 -2.89 -16.26 -0.78
CA ASN A 88 -1.56 -16.81 -0.99
C ASN A 88 -0.81 -16.78 0.36
N PRO A 89 -0.29 -17.92 0.86
CA PRO A 89 0.46 -17.97 2.12
C PRO A 89 1.78 -17.18 2.09
N LYS A 90 2.32 -16.92 0.89
CA LYS A 90 3.49 -16.08 0.68
C LYS A 90 3.25 -15.15 -0.52
N PRO A 91 2.38 -14.14 -0.35
CA PRO A 91 2.08 -13.21 -1.43
C PRO A 91 3.30 -12.35 -1.74
N TYR A 92 3.52 -12.10 -3.03
CA TYR A 92 4.56 -11.16 -3.44
C TYR A 92 4.15 -9.76 -3.02
N SER A 93 4.89 -9.19 -2.06
CA SER A 93 4.60 -7.88 -1.48
C SER A 93 5.24 -6.74 -2.26
N GLY A 94 6.18 -7.09 -3.16
CA GLY A 94 6.91 -6.15 -4.00
C GLY A 94 8.40 -6.14 -3.69
N TYR A 95 9.23 -6.08 -4.72
CA TYR A 95 10.68 -6.14 -4.62
C TYR A 95 11.26 -5.13 -3.62
N LEU A 96 10.78 -3.88 -3.65
CA LEU A 96 11.28 -2.83 -2.76
C LEU A 96 11.00 -3.11 -1.29
N ILE A 97 9.81 -3.62 -0.95
CA ILE A 97 9.46 -3.92 0.44
C ILE A 97 10.15 -5.20 0.91
N GLU A 98 10.20 -6.23 0.08
CA GLU A 98 10.84 -7.50 0.42
C GLU A 98 12.34 -7.31 0.66
N THR A 99 13.03 -6.59 -0.23
CA THR A 99 14.45 -6.23 -0.06
C THR A 99 14.67 -5.42 1.21
N TYR A 100 13.85 -4.40 1.45
CA TYR A 100 13.95 -3.57 2.65
C TYR A 100 13.76 -4.35 3.95
N VAL A 101 12.78 -5.27 3.98
CA VAL A 101 12.53 -6.14 5.13
C VAL A 101 13.69 -7.12 5.36
N ASP A 102 14.30 -7.65 4.29
CA ASP A 102 15.43 -8.54 4.41
C ASP A 102 16.70 -7.82 4.90
N ASP A 103 16.96 -6.60 4.44
CA ASP A 103 18.03 -5.73 4.95
C ASP A 103 17.82 -5.45 6.45
N MET A 104 16.60 -5.13 6.86
CA MET A 104 16.26 -4.92 8.28
C MET A 104 16.48 -6.18 9.15
N LYS A 105 16.27 -7.38 8.60
CA LYS A 105 16.55 -8.63 9.32
C LYS A 105 18.04 -8.89 9.42
N ALA A 106 18.81 -8.61 8.37
CA ALA A 106 20.26 -8.78 8.35
C ALA A 106 20.94 -7.91 9.42
N GLU A 107 20.56 -6.62 9.52
CA GLU A 107 21.08 -5.70 10.55
C GLU A 107 20.86 -6.21 11.99
N LYS A 108 19.70 -6.84 12.26
CA LYS A 108 19.40 -7.41 13.58
C LYS A 108 20.24 -8.64 13.90
N THR A 109 20.66 -9.38 12.87
CA THR A 109 21.41 -10.63 13.01
C THR A 109 22.91 -10.35 13.25
N ASP A 110 23.47 -9.34 12.59
CA ASP A 110 24.86 -8.90 12.81
C ASP A 110 25.11 -8.31 14.21
N GLY A 111 24.06 -7.76 14.85
CA GLY A 111 24.12 -7.28 16.22
C GLY A 111 24.26 -8.39 17.28
N PHE A 112 23.93 -9.64 16.94
CA PHE A 112 24.06 -10.80 17.84
C PHE A 112 25.42 -11.52 17.72
N SER A 113 26.21 -11.24 16.67
CA SER A 113 27.52 -11.87 16.44
C SER A 113 28.69 -11.12 17.12
N ARG A 114 28.42 -9.98 17.77
CA ARG A 114 29.42 -9.19 18.52
C ARG A 114 29.08 -9.03 20.01
N ARG A 115 28.76 -10.13 20.70
CA ARG A 115 28.76 -10.19 22.16
C ARG A 115 29.36 -11.49 22.64
#